data_AF-A0A4Q3J9P5-F1
#
_entry.id   AF-A0A4Q3J9P5-F1
#
_cell.length_a   1.000
_cell.length_b   1.000
_cell.length_c   1.000
_cell.angle_alpha   90.00
_cell.angle_beta   90.00
_cell.angle_gamma   90.00
#
_symmetry.space_group_name_H-M   'P 1'
#
loop_
_entity.id
_entity.type
_entity.pdbx_description
1 polymer ?
#
loop_
_entity_poly.entity_id
_entity_poly.type
_entity_poly.pdbx_seq_one_letter_code
_entity_poly.pdbx_strand_id
1 'polypeptide(L)'
;MVLFAQVAERVTRPTDQLYRMGGEEFCFILPDTELREAIAAAERIRQAFELATVDVRGHAVGTTVSIGIASAHHAGFALELLLESADAALYEAKARGRNQIVVADATALRRPVDGALGRRRSA
;
A
#
# COMPACT_ATOMS: atom_id res chain seq x y z
N MET A 1 -16.15 -5.79 -1.44
CA MET A 1 -15.01 -6.55 -0.89
C MET A 1 -14.61 -7.72 -1.77
N VAL A 2 -15.49 -8.71 -2.02
CA VAL A 2 -15.16 -9.87 -2.90
C VAL A 2 -14.69 -9.45 -4.30
N LEU A 3 -15.37 -8.46 -4.90
CA LEU A 3 -14.98 -7.94 -6.23
C LEU A 3 -13.53 -7.42 -6.27
N PHE A 4 -13.09 -6.67 -5.24
CA PHE A 4 -11.74 -6.12 -5.21
C PHE A 4 -10.69 -7.22 -5.19
N ALA A 5 -10.84 -8.21 -4.30
CA ALA A 5 -9.91 -9.33 -4.20
C ALA A 5 -9.82 -10.10 -5.54
N GLN A 6 -10.97 -10.41 -6.14
CA GLN A 6 -11.01 -11.09 -7.44
C GLN A 6 -10.35 -10.31 -8.57
N VAL A 7 -10.55 -8.99 -8.62
CA VAL A 7 -9.92 -8.14 -9.63
C VAL A 7 -8.42 -8.08 -9.40
N ALA A 8 -7.99 -7.84 -8.17
CA ALA A 8 -6.59 -7.69 -7.86
C ALA A 8 -5.80 -8.99 -8.09
N GLU A 9 -6.31 -10.13 -7.63
CA GLU A 9 -5.69 -11.45 -7.82
C GLU A 9 -5.50 -11.82 -9.30
N ARG A 10 -6.41 -11.39 -10.19
CA ARG A 10 -6.30 -11.63 -11.65
C ARG A 10 -5.18 -10.84 -12.29
N VAL A 11 -4.79 -9.73 -11.67
CA VAL A 11 -3.82 -8.81 -12.24
C VAL A 11 -2.51 -8.80 -11.46
N THR A 12 -2.35 -9.55 -10.37
CA THR A 12 -1.08 -9.71 -9.63
C THR A 12 -0.33 -10.98 -10.02
N ARG A 13 0.96 -11.05 -9.68
CA ARG A 13 1.79 -12.25 -9.87
C ARG A 13 1.43 -13.29 -8.79
N PRO A 14 1.64 -14.59 -9.03
CA PRO A 14 1.41 -15.62 -8.01
C PRO A 14 2.25 -15.48 -6.74
N THR A 15 3.39 -14.78 -6.83
CA THR A 15 4.29 -14.48 -5.70
C THR A 15 3.82 -13.32 -4.84
N ASP A 16 2.92 -12.48 -5.37
CA ASP A 16 2.39 -11.32 -4.68
C ASP A 16 1.37 -11.81 -3.64
N GLN A 17 1.51 -11.35 -2.39
CA GLN A 17 0.67 -11.81 -1.29
C GLN A 17 -0.37 -10.76 -0.97
N LEU A 18 -1.66 -11.12 -1.09
CA LEU A 18 -2.79 -10.27 -0.75
C LEU A 18 -3.33 -10.61 0.64
N TYR A 19 -3.39 -9.61 1.51
CA TYR A 19 -3.95 -9.70 2.85
C TYR A 19 -5.13 -8.75 3.00
N ARG A 20 -6.18 -9.20 3.69
CA ARG A 20 -7.28 -8.34 4.14
C ARG A 20 -7.04 -7.97 5.59
N MET A 21 -6.85 -6.68 5.86
CA MET A 21 -6.51 -6.17 7.20
C MET A 21 -7.75 -6.02 8.09
N GLY A 22 -8.90 -5.69 7.47
CA GLY A 22 -10.18 -5.47 8.16
C GLY A 22 -11.10 -4.62 7.29
N GLY A 23 -12.40 -4.58 7.59
CA GLY A 23 -13.35 -3.69 6.90
C GLY A 23 -13.22 -3.70 5.37
N GLU A 24 -12.70 -2.60 4.82
CA GLU A 24 -12.41 -2.37 3.41
C GLU A 24 -10.91 -2.26 3.03
N GLU A 25 -10.03 -2.63 3.95
CA GLU A 25 -8.59 -2.44 3.85
C GLU A 25 -7.87 -3.71 3.40
N PHE A 26 -7.01 -3.56 2.41
CA PHE A 26 -6.16 -4.61 1.86
C PHE A 26 -4.70 -4.18 1.84
N CYS A 27 -3.81 -5.15 2.00
CA CYS A 27 -2.37 -4.96 1.93
C CYS A 27 -1.78 -5.97 0.93
N PHE A 28 -0.86 -5.49 0.09
CA PHE A 28 -0.06 -6.33 -0.79
C PHE A 28 1.38 -6.35 -0.31
N ILE A 29 1.95 -7.54 -0.16
CA ILE A 29 3.40 -7.73 -0.01
C ILE A 29 3.92 -8.23 -1.35
N LEU A 30 4.92 -7.53 -1.90
CA LEU A 30 5.53 -7.84 -3.19
C LEU A 30 6.99 -8.24 -2.97
N PRO A 31 7.30 -9.53 -2.78
CA PRO A 31 8.67 -10.01 -2.63
C PRO A 31 9.49 -9.72 -3.90
N ASP A 32 10.80 -9.52 -3.74
CA ASP A 32 11.75 -9.37 -4.85
C ASP A 32 11.28 -8.36 -5.93
N THR A 33 10.65 -7.28 -5.50
CA THR A 33 10.00 -6.30 -6.37
C THR A 33 10.59 -4.92 -6.15
N GLU A 34 11.12 -4.34 -7.22
CA GLU A 34 11.63 -2.97 -7.20
C GLU A 34 10.49 -1.94 -7.14
N LEU A 35 10.76 -0.74 -6.63
CA LEU A 35 9.73 0.29 -6.47
C LEU A 35 8.98 0.60 -7.79
N ARG A 36 9.70 0.63 -8.92
CA ARG A 36 9.10 0.85 -10.25
C ARG A 36 8.10 -0.24 -10.63
N GLU A 37 8.39 -1.49 -10.28
CA GLU A 37 7.49 -2.61 -10.55
C GLU A 37 6.28 -2.59 -9.61
N ALA A 38 6.49 -2.23 -8.34
CA ALA A 38 5.41 -2.05 -7.37
C ALA A 38 4.43 -0.95 -7.82
N ILE A 39 4.94 0.17 -8.33
CA ILE A 39 4.13 1.25 -8.95
C ILE A 39 3.32 0.70 -10.12
N ALA A 40 3.95 -0.06 -11.02
CA ALA A 40 3.26 -0.63 -12.17
C ALA A 40 2.19 -1.67 -11.78
N ALA A 41 2.41 -2.44 -10.70
CA ALA A 41 1.42 -3.36 -10.16
C ALA A 41 0.24 -2.62 -9.53
N ALA A 42 0.51 -1.63 -8.69
CA ALA A 42 -0.52 -0.82 -8.05
C ALA A 42 -1.39 -0.10 -9.08
N GLU A 43 -0.80 0.50 -10.12
CA GLU A 43 -1.56 1.19 -11.16
C GLU A 43 -2.44 0.23 -11.97
N ARG A 44 -1.95 -0.98 -12.25
CA ARG A 44 -2.73 -2.04 -12.91
C ARG A 44 -3.93 -2.46 -12.07
N ILE A 45 -3.76 -2.64 -10.76
CA ILE A 45 -4.85 -2.94 -9.82
C ILE A 45 -5.86 -1.79 -9.81
N ARG A 46 -5.39 -0.54 -9.69
CA ARG A 46 -6.23 0.65 -9.63
C ARG A 46 -7.11 0.77 -10.87
N GLN A 47 -6.51 0.68 -12.06
CA GLN A 47 -7.23 0.76 -13.33
C GLN A 47 -8.19 -0.41 -13.53
N ALA A 48 -7.77 -1.64 -13.22
CA ALA A 48 -8.63 -2.81 -13.35
C ALA A 48 -9.87 -2.73 -12.44
N PHE A 49 -9.70 -2.20 -11.22
CA PHE A 49 -10.80 -2.06 -10.28
C PHE A 49 -11.74 -0.89 -10.63
N GLU A 50 -11.19 0.23 -11.13
CA GLU A 50 -11.98 1.34 -11.64
C GLU A 50 -12.91 0.94 -12.81
N LEU A 51 -12.47 0.01 -13.65
CA LEU A 51 -13.27 -0.55 -14.75
C LEU A 51 -14.24 -1.65 -14.31
N ALA A 52 -14.09 -2.18 -13.09
CA ALA A 52 -14.93 -3.26 -12.60
C ALA A 52 -16.26 -2.71 -12.04
N THR A 53 -17.36 -3.29 -12.49
CA THR A 53 -18.71 -2.97 -11.99
C THR A 53 -19.36 -4.19 -11.38
N VAL A 54 -20.14 -3.99 -10.32
CA VAL A 54 -21.04 -5.00 -9.76
C VAL A 54 -22.49 -4.62 -10.03
N ASP A 55 -23.32 -5.59 -10.40
CA ASP A 55 -24.76 -5.39 -10.48
C ASP A 55 -25.37 -5.35 -9.08
N VAL A 56 -26.04 -4.25 -8.76
CA VAL A 56 -26.84 -4.08 -7.55
C VAL A 56 -28.27 -3.75 -7.97
N ARG A 57 -29.15 -4.76 -7.96
CA ARG A 57 -30.58 -4.63 -8.29
C ARG A 57 -30.83 -4.09 -9.71
N GLY A 58 -30.05 -4.54 -10.69
CA GLY A 58 -30.14 -4.13 -12.08
C GLY A 58 -29.39 -2.83 -12.40
N HIS A 59 -28.63 -2.27 -11.45
CA HIS A 59 -27.81 -1.10 -11.65
C HIS A 59 -26.33 -1.46 -11.56
N ALA A 60 -25.55 -1.08 -12.57
CA ALA A 60 -24.10 -1.21 -12.54
C ALA A 60 -23.52 -0.18 -11.57
N VAL A 61 -22.91 -0.65 -10.49
CA VAL A 61 -22.22 0.18 -9.50
C VAL A 61 -20.72 -0.05 -9.66
N GLY A 62 -20.00 1.02 -10.00
CA GLY A 62 -18.55 1.08 -9.99
C GLY A 62 -18.01 1.72 -8.72
N THR A 63 -16.76 1.44 -8.39
CA THR A 63 -16.03 2.10 -7.31
C THR A 63 -14.56 2.22 -7.69
N THR A 64 -13.78 2.95 -6.90
CA THR A 64 -12.35 3.14 -7.13
C THR A 64 -11.55 2.74 -5.90
N VAL A 65 -10.24 2.65 -6.06
CA VAL A 65 -9.30 2.37 -4.96
C VAL A 65 -8.20 3.44 -4.97
N SER A 66 -7.74 3.80 -3.78
CA SER A 66 -6.49 4.59 -3.62
C SER A 66 -5.46 3.67 -3.01
N ILE A 67 -4.20 3.79 -3.42
CA ILE A 67 -3.13 2.86 -3.00
C ILE A 67 -1.92 3.67 -2.52
N GLY A 68 -1.47 3.40 -1.31
CA GLY A 68 -0.18 3.87 -0.81
C GLY A 68 0.89 2.79 -1.01
N ILE A 69 2.08 3.20 -1.42
CA ILE A 69 3.19 2.28 -1.74
C ILE A 69 4.41 2.64 -0.89
N ALA A 70 5.02 1.65 -0.25
CA ALA A 70 6.31 1.80 0.42
C ALA A 70 7.30 0.74 -0.10
N SER A 71 8.58 1.08 -0.08
CA SER A 71 9.67 0.19 -0.48
C SER A 71 10.69 0.05 0.63
N ALA A 72 11.18 -1.18 0.85
CA ALA A 72 12.18 -1.48 1.87
C ALA A 72 13.49 -0.70 1.68
N HIS A 73 13.83 -0.35 0.44
CA HIS A 73 14.98 0.50 0.12
C HIS A 73 14.86 1.92 0.71
N HIS A 74 13.64 2.43 0.88
CA HIS A 74 13.38 3.80 1.34
C HIS A 74 12.97 3.86 2.81
N ALA A 75 12.09 2.95 3.24
CA ALA A 75 11.53 2.93 4.60
C ALA A 75 12.32 2.02 5.57
N GLY A 76 13.20 1.16 5.06
CA GLY A 76 13.83 0.08 5.82
C GLY A 76 13.04 -1.23 5.75
N PHE A 77 13.62 -2.30 6.29
CA PHE A 77 13.08 -3.66 6.20
C PHE A 77 12.11 -4.04 7.32
N ALA A 78 11.94 -3.19 8.34
CA ALA A 78 10.98 -3.47 9.40
C ALA A 78 9.56 -3.36 8.84
N LEU A 79 8.75 -4.42 9.04
CA LEU A 79 7.41 -4.48 8.48
C LEU A 79 6.54 -3.33 8.99
N GLU A 80 6.67 -2.97 10.26
CA GLU A 80 5.95 -1.86 10.87
C GLU A 80 6.24 -0.54 10.16
N LEU A 81 7.51 -0.26 9.84
CA LEU A 81 7.91 0.96 9.12
C LEU A 81 7.35 0.99 7.69
N LEU A 82 7.31 -0.16 7.02
CA LEU A 82 6.74 -0.28 5.68
C LEU A 82 5.23 -0.03 5.68
N LEU A 83 4.52 -0.61 6.65
CA LEU A 83 3.08 -0.43 6.80
C LEU A 83 2.73 1.02 7.15
N GLU A 84 3.44 1.62 8.12
CA GLU A 84 3.27 3.04 8.47
C GLU A 84 3.53 3.96 7.27
N SER A 85 4.55 3.63 6.46
CA SER A 85 4.87 4.37 5.23
C SER A 85 3.80 4.24 4.16
N ALA A 86 3.32 3.03 3.91
CA ALA A 86 2.28 2.79 2.93
C ALA A 86 0.95 3.43 3.37
N ASP A 87 0.62 3.41 4.66
CA ASP A 87 -0.61 4.04 5.18
C ASP A 87 -0.56 5.57 5.08
N ALA A 88 0.58 6.19 5.42
CA ALA A 88 0.76 7.64 5.25
C ALA A 88 0.61 8.06 3.78
N ALA A 89 1.18 7.29 2.85
CA ALA A 89 1.02 7.51 1.42
C ALA A 89 -0.45 7.30 0.97
N LEU A 90 -1.14 6.29 1.50
CA LEU A 90 -2.55 6.04 1.22
C LEU A 90 -3.44 7.20 1.72
N TYR A 91 -3.16 7.72 2.90
CA TYR A 91 -3.83 8.90 3.44
C TYR A 91 -3.65 10.10 2.50
N GLU A 92 -2.43 10.34 2.02
CA GLU A 92 -2.15 11.39 1.06
C GLU A 92 -2.89 11.17 -0.27
N ALA A 93 -2.95 9.95 -0.79
CA ALA A 93 -3.73 9.62 -1.99
C ALA A 93 -5.22 9.95 -1.81
N LYS A 94 -5.78 9.69 -0.62
CA LYS A 94 -7.16 10.05 -0.28
C LYS A 94 -7.33 11.58 -0.19
N ALA A 95 -6.37 12.29 0.41
CA ALA A 95 -6.39 13.75 0.54
C ALA A 95 -6.26 14.48 -0.80
N ARG A 96 -5.48 13.94 -1.74
CA ARG A 96 -5.28 14.47 -3.10
C ARG A 96 -6.45 14.18 -4.07
N GLY A 97 -7.56 13.62 -3.60
CA GLY A 97 -8.76 13.39 -4.43
C GLY A 97 -9.11 11.92 -4.71
N ARG A 98 -8.46 10.95 -4.04
CA ARG A 98 -8.68 9.50 -4.21
C ARG A 98 -8.37 9.01 -5.64
N ASN A 99 -8.70 7.75 -5.93
CA ASN A 99 -8.50 7.08 -7.21
C ASN A 99 -7.10 7.29 -7.80
N GLN A 100 -6.08 7.21 -6.95
CA GLN A 100 -4.69 7.42 -7.35
C GLN A 100 -3.74 6.60 -6.49
N ILE A 101 -2.51 6.51 -6.97
CA ILE A 101 -1.40 5.94 -6.21
C ILE A 101 -0.54 7.06 -5.64
N VAL A 102 0.02 6.84 -4.46
CA VAL A 102 1.06 7.70 -3.88
C VAL A 102 2.17 6.79 -3.35
N VAL A 103 3.41 7.20 -3.59
CA VAL A 103 4.60 6.53 -3.06
C VAL A 103 5.06 7.28 -1.81
N ALA A 104 5.33 6.54 -0.74
CA ALA A 104 5.85 7.10 0.49
C ALA A 104 7.21 7.76 0.25
N ASP A 105 7.34 9.00 0.72
CA ASP A 105 8.61 9.72 0.68
C ASP A 105 9.53 9.21 1.81
N ALA A 106 10.80 8.94 1.47
CA ALA A 106 11.80 8.45 2.41
C ALA A 106 12.08 9.40 3.58
N THR A 107 11.72 10.69 3.44
CA THR A 107 12.00 11.72 4.44
C THR A 107 10.89 11.92 5.47
N ALA A 108 9.65 11.51 5.19
CA ALA A 108 8.50 11.89 6.01
C ALA A 108 8.36 11.11 7.33
N LEU A 109 8.98 9.92 7.43
CA LEU A 109 8.78 8.97 8.54
C LEU A 109 10.01 8.73 9.41
N ARG A 110 11.07 9.51 9.26
CA ARG A 110 12.17 9.51 10.23
C ARG A 110 11.69 10.12 11.55
N ARG A 111 10.93 9.38 12.35
CA ARG A 111 10.91 9.63 13.80
C ARG A 111 12.35 9.45 14.28
N PRO A 112 12.92 10.40 15.05
CA PRO A 112 14.20 10.17 15.70
C PRO A 112 14.07 8.87 16.49
N VAL A 113 14.94 7.92 16.19
CA VAL A 113 15.09 6.74 17.04
C VAL A 113 15.78 7.27 18.30
N ASP A 114 15.00 7.65 19.31
CA ASP A 114 15.52 7.94 20.65
C ASP A 114 16.02 6.62 21.25
N GLY A 115 17.25 6.29 20.88
CA GLY A 115 17.99 5.10 21.25
C GLY A 115 19.42 5.44 21.66
N ALA A 116 19.61 6.49 22.45
CA ALA A 116 20.88 6.73 23.16
C ALA A 116 20.88 6.00 24.51
N LEU A 117 20.82 4.67 24.48
CA LEU A 117 21.27 3.84 25.60
C LEU A 117 22.76 3.55 25.43
N GLY A 118 23.58 4.16 26.29
CA GLY A 118 24.90 3.63 26.62
C GLY A 118 26.07 4.60 26.53
N ARG A 119 26.30 5.36 27.60
CA ARG A 119 27.67 5.48 28.14
C ARG A 119 27.65 5.21 29.64
N ARG A 120 27.98 3.97 29.99
CA ARG A 120 28.67 3.66 31.25
C ARG A 120 30.02 4.36 31.23
N ARG A 121 30.36 5.06 32.33
CA ARG A 121 31.70 5.33 32.90
C ARG A 121 31.45 6.24 34.11
N SER A 122 31.49 5.74 35.35
CA SER A 122 32.72 5.55 36.12
C SER A 122 33.49 6.86 36.32
N ALA A 123 33.20 7.56 37.40
CA ALA A 123 34.16 8.29 38.25
C ALA A 123 33.48 8.57 39.59
#